data_AF-A0AAE2QQY5-F1
#
_entry.id   AF-A0AAE2QQY5-F1
#
_cell.length_a   1.000
_cell.length_b   1.000
_cell.length_c   1.000
_cell.angle_alpha   90.00
_cell.angle_beta   90.00
_cell.angle_gamma   90.00
#
_symmetry.space_group_name_H-M   'P 1'
#
loop_
_entity.id
_entity.type
_entity.pdbx_description
1 polymer ?
#
loop_
_entity_poly.entity_id
_entity_poly.type
_entity_poly.pdbx_seq_one_letter_code
_entity_poly.pdbx_strand_id
1 'polypeptide(L)'
;MRSRLPLTMFCPLVVMGLGACGFSAAKVPPRNIPIHQTWALQPGSTVGNYRVVGSLGDVSIELDGSAITAPFDGQVQPTEHECVAFSSPEVPAYLFRLCGVKRPRLGAVTAGQVIGRGEVLQFAAMRRQPDGTWAMVEPAVDVLERTVGN
;
A
#
# COMPACT_ATOMS: atom_id res chain seq x y z
N MET A 1 -62.10 53.32 -21.98
CA MET A 1 -61.15 53.52 -20.86
C MET A 1 -60.42 52.20 -20.59
N ARG A 2 -59.08 52.19 -20.74
CA ARG A 2 -58.03 51.24 -20.25
C ARG A 2 -58.46 49.79 -19.95
N SER A 3 -58.22 48.79 -20.81
CA SER A 3 -56.95 48.05 -21.08
C SER A 3 -56.16 47.57 -19.86
N ARG A 4 -56.10 46.25 -19.63
CA ARG A 4 -54.84 45.46 -19.50
C ARG A 4 -55.09 43.93 -19.46
N LEU A 5 -54.18 43.24 -20.16
CA LEU A 5 -54.07 41.83 -20.55
C LEU A 5 -53.52 40.90 -19.43
N PRO A 6 -53.47 39.55 -19.63
CA PRO A 6 -53.43 38.55 -18.57
C PRO A 6 -52.03 38.22 -18.02
N LEU A 7 -52.06 37.62 -16.84
CA LEU A 7 -50.95 37.20 -16.00
C LEU A 7 -50.27 35.94 -16.56
N THR A 8 -49.10 36.08 -17.17
CA THR A 8 -48.22 34.96 -17.53
C THR A 8 -47.34 34.54 -16.35
N MET A 9 -47.71 33.37 -15.80
CA MET A 9 -46.86 32.30 -15.27
C MET A 9 -45.41 32.34 -15.78
N PHE A 10 -44.40 32.28 -14.88
CA PHE A 10 -43.17 31.48 -15.02
C PHE A 10 -42.29 31.61 -13.75
N CYS A 11 -42.14 30.49 -13.04
CA CYS A 11 -41.11 30.17 -12.03
C CYS A 11 -40.16 29.20 -12.73
N PRO A 12 -38.80 29.30 -12.65
CA PRO A 12 -38.07 28.66 -11.55
C PRO A 12 -36.77 29.39 -11.10
N LEU A 13 -36.47 29.38 -9.80
CA LEU A 13 -35.51 28.48 -9.13
C LEU A 13 -34.03 28.77 -9.47
N VAL A 14 -33.41 29.64 -8.67
CA VAL A 14 -31.95 29.85 -8.67
C VAL A 14 -31.32 28.71 -7.86
N VAL A 15 -30.71 27.77 -8.57
CA VAL A 15 -30.02 26.59 -8.01
C VAL A 15 -28.70 27.03 -7.37
N MET A 16 -28.59 26.75 -6.08
CA MET A 16 -27.41 26.86 -5.24
C MET A 16 -26.37 25.82 -5.73
N GLY A 17 -25.35 26.26 -6.45
CA GLY A 17 -24.25 25.43 -6.90
C GLY A 17 -23.31 25.07 -5.75
N LEU A 18 -23.59 23.98 -5.04
CA LEU A 18 -22.63 23.32 -4.17
C LEU A 18 -21.57 22.63 -5.04
N GLY A 19 -20.48 23.34 -5.31
CA GLY A 19 -19.28 22.79 -5.93
C GLY A 19 -18.65 21.75 -5.00
N ALA A 20 -19.01 20.48 -5.20
CA ALA A 20 -18.33 19.37 -4.57
C ALA A 20 -16.92 19.23 -5.18
N CYS A 21 -15.91 19.75 -4.49
CA CYS A 21 -14.52 19.36 -4.72
C CYS A 21 -14.33 17.91 -4.27
N GLY A 22 -14.65 16.97 -5.16
CA GLY A 22 -14.23 15.59 -5.01
C GLY A 22 -12.72 15.49 -5.24
N PHE A 23 -11.93 15.54 -4.16
CA PHE A 23 -10.54 15.07 -4.19
C PHE A 23 -10.56 13.56 -4.44
N SER A 24 -10.55 13.14 -5.70
CA SER A 24 -10.19 11.76 -6.04
C SER A 24 -8.73 11.58 -5.67
N ALA A 25 -8.46 10.92 -4.55
CA ALA A 25 -7.13 10.44 -4.20
C ALA A 25 -6.60 9.62 -5.38
N ALA A 26 -5.46 10.03 -5.94
CA ALA A 26 -4.84 9.31 -7.03
C ALA A 26 -4.60 7.86 -6.62
N LYS A 27 -5.15 6.91 -7.37
CA LYS A 27 -4.99 5.47 -7.09
C LYS A 27 -3.53 5.10 -7.25
N VAL A 28 -2.88 4.63 -6.17
CA VAL A 28 -1.50 4.15 -6.22
C VAL A 28 -1.48 2.84 -7.03
N PRO A 29 -0.75 2.79 -8.16
CA PRO A 29 -0.74 1.60 -9.01
C PRO A 29 -0.03 0.44 -8.31
N PRO A 30 -0.47 -0.81 -8.53
CA PRO A 30 0.27 -1.97 -8.08
C PRO A 30 1.66 -2.05 -8.69
N ARG A 31 2.62 -2.54 -7.92
CA ARG A 31 3.98 -2.81 -8.39
C ARG A 31 4.14 -4.28 -8.74
N ASN A 32 4.53 -4.55 -9.98
CA ASN A 32 5.01 -5.87 -10.39
C ASN A 32 6.48 -6.03 -9.97
N ILE A 33 6.82 -7.18 -9.37
CA ILE A 33 8.15 -7.49 -8.83
C ILE A 33 8.61 -8.81 -9.45
N PRO A 34 9.42 -8.78 -10.52
CA PRO A 34 9.97 -10.00 -11.11
C PRO A 34 11.06 -10.57 -10.20
N ILE A 35 10.71 -11.60 -9.42
CA ILE A 35 11.63 -12.27 -8.49
C ILE A 35 12.37 -13.39 -9.25
N HIS A 36 13.70 -13.39 -9.18
CA HIS A 36 14.55 -14.40 -9.84
C HIS A 36 14.31 -15.82 -9.28
N GLN A 37 14.05 -15.92 -7.98
CA GLN A 37 13.74 -17.18 -7.30
C GLN A 37 12.21 -17.37 -7.29
N THR A 38 11.72 -18.29 -8.13
CA THR A 38 10.29 -18.63 -8.17
C THR A 38 10.04 -19.92 -7.41
N TRP A 39 9.39 -19.83 -6.24
CA TRP A 39 8.90 -21.00 -5.51
C TRP A 39 7.44 -21.29 -5.84
N ALA A 40 7.05 -22.55 -5.72
CA ALA A 40 5.68 -23.01 -5.99
C ALA A 40 4.63 -22.40 -5.04
N LEU A 41 5.02 -22.02 -3.82
CA LEU A 41 4.16 -21.34 -2.85
C LEU A 41 4.57 -19.88 -2.75
N GLN A 42 3.61 -18.97 -2.95
CA GLN A 42 3.76 -17.53 -2.80
C GLN A 42 2.73 -16.99 -1.80
N PRO A 43 2.95 -15.82 -1.17
CA PRO A 43 1.90 -15.16 -0.41
C PRO A 43 0.64 -15.00 -1.27
N GLY A 44 -0.52 -15.27 -0.67
CA GLY A 44 -1.81 -15.28 -1.36
C GLY A 44 -2.18 -16.60 -2.05
N SER A 45 -1.26 -17.56 -2.19
CA SER A 45 -1.58 -18.92 -2.65
C SER A 45 -2.46 -19.66 -1.63
N THR A 46 -3.00 -20.83 -2.00
CA THR A 46 -3.80 -21.68 -1.10
C THR A 46 -3.20 -23.09 -0.98
N VAL A 47 -3.28 -23.67 0.22
CA VAL A 47 -2.94 -25.07 0.51
C VAL A 47 -4.10 -25.68 1.29
N GLY A 48 -4.85 -26.59 0.67
CA GLY A 48 -6.15 -27.02 1.21
C GLY A 48 -7.10 -25.82 1.33
N ASN A 49 -7.67 -25.61 2.53
CA ASN A 49 -8.54 -24.48 2.83
C ASN A 49 -7.81 -23.28 3.45
N TYR A 50 -6.48 -23.34 3.55
CA TYR A 50 -5.68 -22.32 4.22
C TYR A 50 -4.96 -21.43 3.22
N ARG A 51 -4.89 -20.15 3.54
CA ARG A 51 -4.20 -19.15 2.74
C ARG A 51 -2.75 -19.03 3.18
N VAL A 52 -1.85 -19.04 2.22
CA VAL A 52 -0.41 -18.84 2.44
C VAL A 52 -0.17 -17.35 2.68
N VAL A 53 0.39 -17.00 3.83
CA VAL A 53 0.65 -15.60 4.23
C VAL A 53 2.11 -15.18 4.04
N GLY A 54 3.02 -16.15 3.91
CA GLY A 54 4.46 -15.94 3.69
C GLY A 54 5.05 -17.04 2.79
N SER A 55 6.22 -16.79 2.23
CA SER A 55 6.96 -17.69 1.33
C SER A 55 8.39 -17.89 1.82
N LEU A 56 9.12 -18.79 1.16
CA LEU A 56 10.56 -18.92 1.39
C LEU A 56 11.26 -17.57 1.16
N GLY A 57 12.16 -17.21 2.08
CA GLY A 57 12.90 -15.95 2.09
C GLY A 57 12.26 -14.83 2.91
N ASP A 58 11.07 -15.04 3.47
CA ASP A 58 10.44 -14.10 4.40
C ASP A 58 10.87 -14.37 5.86
N VAL A 59 10.97 -13.31 6.66
CA VAL A 59 11.04 -13.37 8.14
C VAL A 59 9.63 -13.16 8.68
N SER A 60 9.17 -14.06 9.56
CA SER A 60 7.91 -13.93 10.30
C SER A 60 8.14 -13.24 11.64
N ILE A 61 7.40 -12.18 11.91
CA ILE A 61 7.47 -11.43 13.18
C ILE A 61 6.06 -11.38 13.76
N GLU A 62 5.89 -11.87 14.99
CA GLU A 62 4.66 -11.72 15.76
C GLU A 62 4.57 -10.29 16.31
N LEU A 63 3.41 -9.65 16.13
CA LEU A 63 3.20 -8.24 16.42
C LEU A 63 2.06 -8.00 17.42
N ASP A 64 1.19 -8.98 17.69
CA ASP A 64 0.04 -8.82 18.60
C ASP A 64 -0.83 -7.57 18.31
N GLY A 65 -0.99 -7.22 17.03
CA GLY A 65 -1.75 -6.06 16.59
C GLY A 65 -0.98 -4.73 16.58
N SER A 66 0.33 -4.77 16.83
CA SER A 66 1.21 -3.59 16.91
C SER A 66 1.32 -2.83 15.59
N ALA A 67 1.83 -1.60 15.71
CA ALA A 67 2.06 -0.72 14.57
C ALA A 67 3.23 -1.20 13.72
N ILE A 68 3.10 -1.02 12.41
CA ILE A 68 4.18 -1.20 11.44
C ILE A 68 4.51 0.18 10.91
N THR A 69 5.79 0.57 10.99
CA THR A 69 6.29 1.90 10.63
C THR A 69 7.18 1.85 9.39
N ALA A 70 7.24 2.96 8.67
CA ALA A 70 8.18 3.13 7.57
C ALA A 70 9.62 3.24 8.12
N PRO A 71 10.58 2.40 7.72
CA PRO A 71 11.94 2.46 8.24
C PRO A 71 12.74 3.68 7.71
N PHE A 72 12.28 4.27 6.62
CA PHE A 72 12.90 5.36 5.85
C PHE A 72 11.81 6.26 5.26
N ASP A 73 12.19 7.40 4.69
CA ASP A 73 11.31 8.11 3.77
C ASP A 73 11.14 7.26 2.49
N GLY A 74 9.92 7.15 1.96
CA GLY A 74 9.69 6.23 0.86
C GLY A 74 8.28 6.18 0.30
N GLN A 75 8.00 5.08 -0.38
CA GLN A 75 6.75 4.82 -1.09
C GLN A 75 6.22 3.44 -0.73
N VAL A 76 4.93 3.39 -0.35
CA VAL A 76 4.19 2.16 -0.13
C VAL A 76 3.26 1.91 -1.32
N GLN A 77 3.41 0.79 -2.00
CA GLN A 77 2.62 0.42 -3.17
C GLN A 77 1.92 -0.92 -2.95
N PRO A 78 0.69 -1.11 -3.45
CA PRO A 78 0.08 -2.43 -3.44
C PRO A 78 0.88 -3.38 -4.34
N THR A 79 0.82 -4.67 -4.04
CA THR A 79 1.35 -5.74 -4.92
C THR A 79 0.20 -6.63 -5.38
N GLU A 80 0.49 -7.54 -6.30
CA GLU A 80 -0.51 -8.50 -6.79
C GLU A 80 -1.00 -9.50 -5.73
N HIS A 81 -0.28 -9.66 -4.61
CA HIS A 81 -0.42 -10.80 -3.68
C HIS A 81 -0.85 -10.43 -2.24
N GLU A 82 -1.76 -9.47 -2.06
CA GLU A 82 -2.19 -8.91 -0.74
C GLU A 82 -1.03 -8.53 0.21
N CYS A 83 0.11 -8.17 -0.35
CA CYS A 83 1.21 -7.53 0.35
C CYS A 83 1.34 -6.10 -0.15
N VAL A 84 2.12 -5.30 0.58
CA VAL A 84 2.62 -4.02 0.08
C VAL A 84 4.11 -4.09 -0.18
N ALA A 85 4.55 -3.32 -1.16
CA ALA A 85 5.95 -3.08 -1.45
C ALA A 85 6.34 -1.72 -0.87
N PHE A 86 7.44 -1.68 -0.12
CA PHE A 86 8.08 -0.45 0.33
C PHE A 86 9.39 -0.25 -0.44
N SER A 87 9.58 0.96 -0.98
CA SER A 87 10.84 1.37 -1.59
C SER A 87 11.25 2.75 -1.08
N SER A 88 12.56 2.98 -0.95
CA SER A 88 13.11 4.25 -0.48
C SER A 88 14.29 4.69 -1.37
N PRO A 89 14.44 6.00 -1.63
CA PRO A 89 15.63 6.53 -2.28
C PRO A 89 16.90 6.42 -1.40
N GLU A 90 16.77 6.22 -0.09
CA GLU A 90 17.91 6.02 0.83
C GLU A 90 18.60 4.67 0.60
N VAL A 91 17.83 3.66 0.18
CA VAL A 91 18.30 2.30 -0.12
C VAL A 91 17.81 1.86 -1.51
N PRO A 92 18.24 2.54 -2.59
CA PRO A 92 17.59 2.46 -3.90
C PRO A 92 17.73 1.10 -4.59
N ALA A 93 18.70 0.28 -4.17
CA ALA A 93 18.90 -1.08 -4.66
C ALA A 93 18.01 -2.11 -3.94
N TYR A 94 17.23 -1.70 -2.94
CA TYR A 94 16.42 -2.59 -2.12
C TYR A 94 14.91 -2.32 -2.28
N LEU A 95 14.15 -3.39 -2.12
CA LEU A 95 12.70 -3.39 -2.08
C LEU A 95 12.25 -4.29 -0.93
N PHE A 96 11.36 -3.80 -0.09
CA PHE A 96 10.82 -4.59 1.02
C PHE A 96 9.39 -5.02 0.69
N ARG A 97 9.08 -6.29 0.88
CA ARG A 97 7.72 -6.83 0.77
C ARG A 97 7.19 -7.07 2.19
N LEU A 98 6.03 -6.49 2.47
CA LEU A 98 5.37 -6.57 3.77
C LEU A 98 3.99 -7.20 3.56
N CYS A 99 3.81 -8.43 4.06
CA CYS A 99 2.51 -9.12 4.05
C CYS A 99 1.93 -9.18 5.48
N GLY A 100 0.61 -9.26 5.60
CA GLY A 100 -0.09 -9.19 6.88
C GLY A 100 -0.42 -7.78 7.38
N VAL A 101 -0.11 -6.75 6.58
CA VAL A 101 -0.41 -5.34 6.88
C VAL A 101 -1.91 -5.06 6.69
N LYS A 102 -2.64 -4.84 7.79
CA LYS A 102 -4.04 -4.43 7.79
C LYS A 102 -4.16 -2.94 7.46
N ARG A 103 -5.04 -2.60 6.52
CA ARG A 103 -5.36 -1.22 6.09
C ARG A 103 -4.10 -0.38 5.79
N PRO A 104 -3.28 -0.80 4.81
CA PRO A 104 -2.02 -0.13 4.55
C PRO A 104 -2.22 1.32 4.09
N ARG A 105 -1.39 2.22 4.60
CA ARG A 105 -1.24 3.58 4.06
C ARG A 105 -0.43 3.48 2.77
N LEU A 106 -1.09 3.70 1.63
CA LEU A 106 -0.46 3.69 0.32
C LEU A 106 0.07 5.09 -0.05
N GLY A 107 1.11 5.14 -0.87
CA GLY A 107 1.72 6.35 -1.38
C GLY A 107 2.96 6.76 -0.56
N ALA A 108 3.26 8.06 -0.60
CA ALA A 108 4.44 8.62 0.04
C ALA A 108 4.31 8.56 1.56
N VAL A 109 5.39 8.15 2.23
CA VAL A 109 5.48 8.07 3.68
C VAL A 109 6.83 8.58 4.17
N THR A 110 6.86 9.09 5.40
CA THR A 110 8.09 9.52 6.06
C THR A 110 8.59 8.47 7.05
N ALA A 111 9.87 8.48 7.38
CA ALA A 111 10.46 7.60 8.39
C ALA A 111 9.69 7.67 9.72
N GLY A 112 9.48 6.52 10.36
CA GLY A 112 8.70 6.37 11.59
C GLY A 112 7.19 6.51 11.42
N GLN A 113 6.69 6.90 10.24
CA GLN A 113 5.26 7.02 10.01
C GLN A 113 4.61 5.64 10.03
N VAL A 114 3.50 5.49 10.77
CA VAL A 114 2.72 4.26 10.75
C VAL A 114 2.16 4.02 9.35
N ILE A 115 2.51 2.87 8.77
CA ILE A 115 2.06 2.39 7.46
C ILE A 115 0.97 1.33 7.57
N GLY A 116 0.77 0.75 8.75
CA GLY A 116 -0.33 -0.16 9.04
C GLY A 116 -0.20 -0.83 10.40
N ARG A 117 -0.94 -1.92 10.60
CA ARG A 117 -0.88 -2.80 11.79
C ARG A 117 -1.03 -4.25 11.37
N GLY A 118 -0.58 -5.21 12.19
CA GLY A 118 -0.72 -6.64 11.87
C GLY A 118 -0.65 -7.52 13.12
N GLU A 119 -1.17 -8.74 13.03
CA GLU A 119 -0.92 -9.78 14.06
C GLU A 119 0.45 -10.43 13.83
N VAL A 120 0.77 -10.67 12.57
CA VAL A 120 2.05 -11.21 12.11
C VAL A 120 2.46 -10.42 10.88
N LEU A 121 3.72 -10.01 10.83
CA LEU A 121 4.34 -9.42 9.66
C LEU A 121 5.23 -10.46 8.98
N GLN A 122 5.00 -10.70 7.69
CA GLN A 122 5.95 -11.42 6.84
C GLN A 122 6.77 -10.38 6.07
N PHE A 123 8.06 -10.33 6.35
CA PHE A 123 8.98 -9.34 5.81
C PHE A 123 10.01 -10.01 4.89
N ALA A 124 10.06 -9.60 3.64
CA ALA A 124 11.13 -9.96 2.73
C ALA A 124 11.94 -8.73 2.31
N ALA A 125 13.26 -8.85 2.34
CA ALA A 125 14.14 -7.93 1.66
C ALA A 125 14.54 -8.49 0.30
N MET A 126 14.50 -7.63 -0.71
CA MET A 126 14.91 -7.97 -2.06
C MET A 126 15.94 -6.98 -2.55
N ARG A 127 16.99 -7.48 -3.19
CA ARG A 127 18.02 -6.67 -3.83
C ARG A 127 17.89 -6.75 -5.35
N ARG A 128 17.90 -5.58 -6.00
CA ARG A 128 17.88 -5.46 -7.45
C ARG A 128 19.16 -6.04 -8.06
N GLN A 129 19.01 -6.91 -9.04
CA GLN A 129 20.09 -7.52 -9.80
C GLN A 129 20.44 -6.67 -11.04
N PRO A 130 21.64 -6.85 -11.64
CA PRO A 130 22.04 -6.12 -12.85
C PRO A 130 21.11 -6.33 -14.05
N ASP A 131 20.45 -7.49 -14.14
CA ASP A 131 19.48 -7.84 -15.18
C ASP A 131 18.10 -7.19 -14.95
N GLY A 132 17.93 -6.44 -13.84
CA GLY A 132 16.69 -5.76 -13.49
C GLY A 132 15.71 -6.60 -12.66
N THR A 133 16.00 -7.87 -12.40
CA THR A 133 15.21 -8.74 -11.52
C THR A 133 15.51 -8.47 -10.04
N TRP A 134 14.75 -9.11 -9.16
CA TRP A 134 14.91 -9.01 -7.71
C TRP A 134 15.31 -10.37 -7.13
N ALA A 135 16.32 -10.39 -6.27
CA ALA A 135 16.69 -11.58 -5.50
C ALA A 135 16.37 -11.37 -4.02
N MET A 136 15.81 -12.37 -3.36
CA MET A 136 15.61 -12.28 -1.90
C MET A 136 16.96 -12.36 -1.20
N VAL A 137 17.09 -11.53 -0.17
CA VAL A 137 18.27 -11.46 0.69
C VAL A 137 17.79 -11.35 2.15
N GLU A 138 18.66 -11.72 3.07
CA GLU A 138 18.38 -11.52 4.49
C GLU A 138 18.20 -10.02 4.78
N PRO A 139 17.10 -9.62 5.46
CA PRO A 139 16.92 -8.24 5.88
C PRO A 139 17.91 -7.87 6.98
N ALA A 140 18.42 -6.64 6.95
CA ALA A 140 19.25 -6.14 8.05
C ALA A 140 18.38 -5.94 9.31
N VAL A 141 18.93 -6.32 10.47
CA VAL A 141 18.21 -6.29 11.76
C VAL A 141 17.72 -4.88 12.10
N ASP A 142 18.54 -3.86 11.86
CA ASP A 142 18.20 -2.46 12.12
C ASP A 142 17.01 -1.96 11.28
N VAL A 143 16.84 -2.49 10.05
CA VAL A 143 15.66 -2.20 9.22
C VAL A 143 14.40 -2.83 9.81
N LEU A 144 14.51 -4.06 10.33
CA LEU A 144 13.38 -4.73 10.98
C LEU A 144 12.96 -3.98 12.25
N GLU A 145 13.91 -3.64 13.13
CA GLU A 145 13.67 -2.87 14.36
C GLU A 145 12.96 -1.54 14.06
N ARG A 146 13.41 -0.79 13.05
CA ARG A 146 12.74 0.44 12.60
C ARG A 146 11.34 0.22 12.04
N THR A 147 11.04 -1.00 11.56
CA THR A 147 9.76 -1.35 10.95
C THR A 147 8.73 -1.80 11.98
N VAL A 148 9.15 -2.50 13.03
CA VAL A 148 8.23 -3.07 14.04
C VAL A 148 8.24 -2.31 15.37
N GLY A 149 9.15 -1.35 15.54
CA GLY A 149 9.34 -0.61 16.78
C GLY A 149 10.25 -1.37 17.76
N ASN A 150 10.95 -0.60 18.59
CA ASN A 150 11.64 -1.10 19.80
C ASN A 150 10.73 -0.95 21.02
#